data_AF-A0A3S2BTJ9-F1
#
_entry.id   AF-A0A3S2BTJ9-F1
#
_cell.length_a   1.000
_cell.length_b   1.000
_cell.length_c   1.000
_cell.angle_alpha   90.00
_cell.angle_beta   90.00
_cell.angle_gamma   90.00
#
_symmetry.space_group_name_H-M   'P 1'
#
loop_
_entity.id
_entity.type
_entity.pdbx_description
1 polymer ?
#
loop_
_entity_poly.entity_id
_entity_poly.type
_entity_poly.pdbx_seq_one_letter_code
_entity_poly.pdbx_strand_id
1 'polypeptide(L)'
;RYGRLLGDCTAGGKDLNRAQVEAGWAVAYGDFESEEAIARAAKAGIWAGTFDQPQNWRDSHHGEVVEKKHGTLASIGDAVREIFRFW
;
A
#
# COMPACT_ATOMS: atom_id res chain seq x y z
N ARG A 1 15.57 1.71 14.38
CA ARG A 1 14.35 1.12 15.01
C ARG A 1 14.09 -0.24 14.35
N TYR A 2 13.58 -1.23 15.09
CA TYR A 2 13.33 -2.62 14.62
C TYR A 2 14.55 -3.55 14.43
N GLY A 3 15.76 -3.15 14.84
CA GLY A 3 16.95 -4.03 14.74
C GLY A 3 17.33 -4.45 13.32
N ARG A 4 16.88 -3.71 12.30
CA ARG A 4 17.17 -4.00 10.89
C ARG A 4 18.47 -3.29 10.47
N LEU A 5 19.31 -4.01 9.73
CA LEU A 5 20.42 -3.40 9.00
C LEU A 5 19.85 -2.56 7.85
N LEU A 6 20.27 -1.30 7.79
CA LEU A 6 19.97 -0.37 6.69
C LEU A 6 21.29 0.03 6.04
N GLY A 7 21.25 0.36 4.75
CA GLY A 7 22.44 0.79 4.04
C GLY A 7 22.15 1.45 2.71
N ASP A 8 23.17 2.11 2.20
CA ASP A 8 23.19 2.73 0.89
C ASP A 8 23.71 1.72 -0.14
N CYS A 9 22.99 1.60 -1.25
CA CYS A 9 23.25 0.61 -2.28
C CYS A 9 23.73 1.31 -3.56
N THR A 10 24.87 0.87 -4.08
CA THR A 10 25.40 1.35 -5.36
C THR A 10 25.67 0.18 -6.30
N ALA A 11 25.32 0.34 -7.59
CA ALA A 11 25.68 -0.61 -8.63
C ALA A 11 26.18 0.14 -9.87
N GLY A 12 27.37 -0.22 -10.37
CA GLY A 12 27.97 0.43 -11.54
C GLY A 12 28.13 1.95 -11.40
N GLY A 13 28.32 2.46 -10.17
CA GLY A 13 28.43 3.90 -9.89
C GLY A 13 27.09 4.64 -9.78
N LYS A 14 25.93 3.98 -9.97
CA LYS A 14 24.62 4.56 -9.69
C LYS A 14 24.21 4.25 -8.26
N ASP A 15 23.82 5.31 -7.54
CA ASP A 15 23.09 5.24 -6.27
C ASP A 15 21.68 4.70 -6.51
N LEU A 16 21.43 3.47 -6.07
CA LEU A 16 20.16 2.77 -6.29
C LEU A 16 19.06 3.32 -5.39
N ASN A 17 19.40 3.86 -4.21
CA ASN A 17 18.44 4.45 -3.29
C ASN A 17 17.83 5.70 -3.95
N ARG A 18 18.69 6.58 -4.47
CA ARG A 18 18.27 7.77 -5.23
C ARG A 18 17.50 7.41 -6.50
N ALA A 19 18.00 6.43 -7.27
CA ALA A 19 17.40 6.04 -8.54
C ALA A 19 15.93 5.61 -8.40
N GLN A 20 15.62 4.89 -7.32
CA GLN A 20 14.26 4.42 -7.05
C GLN A 20 13.30 5.60 -6.78
N VAL A 21 13.76 6.61 -6.03
CA VAL A 21 12.96 7.80 -5.73
C VAL A 21 12.79 8.67 -6.98
N GLU A 22 13.87 8.90 -7.73
CA GLU A 22 13.87 9.66 -9.00
C GLU A 22 12.92 9.06 -10.04
N ALA A 23 12.85 7.73 -10.14
CA ALA A 23 11.93 7.02 -11.03
C ALA A 23 10.47 6.98 -10.53
N GLY A 24 10.20 7.46 -9.30
CA GLY A 24 8.88 7.42 -8.68
C GLY A 24 8.47 6.02 -8.20
N TRP A 25 9.43 5.14 -7.88
CA TRP A 25 9.15 3.79 -7.36
C TRP A 25 9.17 3.72 -5.84
N ALA A 26 9.78 4.71 -5.19
CA ALA A 26 9.90 4.81 -3.73
C ALA A 26 9.56 6.22 -3.24
N VAL A 27 9.20 6.30 -1.96
CA VAL A 27 9.01 7.55 -1.20
C VAL A 27 10.33 7.89 -0.50
N ALA A 28 10.73 9.16 -0.47
CA ALA A 28 11.89 9.63 0.27
C ALA A 28 11.70 9.40 1.78
N TYR A 29 12.80 9.13 2.48
CA TYR A 29 12.76 8.95 3.94
C TYR A 29 14.04 9.48 4.58
N GLY A 30 14.08 10.80 4.77
CA GLY A 30 15.21 11.53 5.35
C GLY A 30 16.28 11.96 4.34
N ASP A 31 16.24 11.39 3.13
CA ASP A 31 17.07 11.75 1.98
C ASP A 31 16.25 11.64 0.69
N PHE A 32 16.68 12.38 -0.35
CA PHE A 32 16.15 12.40 -1.73
C PHE A 32 14.79 13.10 -1.92
N GLU A 33 14.46 14.07 -1.06
CA GLU A 33 13.22 14.83 -1.14
C GLU A 33 13.10 15.64 -2.44
N SER A 34 14.22 16.12 -2.99
CA SER A 34 14.26 16.79 -4.29
C SER A 34 13.85 15.86 -5.43
N GLU A 35 14.37 14.63 -5.42
CA GLU A 35 14.08 13.61 -6.41
C GLU A 35 12.62 13.16 -6.33
N GLU A 36 12.07 13.03 -5.12
CA GLU A 36 10.65 12.73 -4.95
C GLU A 36 9.78 13.88 -5.47
N ALA A 37 10.15 15.13 -5.20
CA ALA A 37 9.42 16.29 -5.72
C ALA A 37 9.42 16.31 -7.26
N ILE A 38 10.55 15.98 -7.90
CA ILE A 38 10.64 15.84 -9.36
C ILE A 38 9.74 14.70 -9.85
N ALA A 39 9.80 13.52 -9.23
CA ALA A 39 8.98 12.37 -9.62
C ALA A 39 7.47 12.64 -9.46
N ARG A 40 7.07 13.33 -8.38
CA ARG A 40 5.69 13.79 -8.14
C ARG A 40 5.22 14.76 -9.21
N ALA A 41 6.02 15.78 -9.52
CA ALA A 41 5.70 16.77 -10.54
C ALA A 41 5.55 16.11 -11.93
N ALA A 42 6.38 15.12 -12.23
CA ALA A 42 6.34 14.34 -13.45
C ALA A 42 5.21 13.28 -13.48
N LYS A 43 4.50 13.06 -12.37
CA LYS A 43 3.54 11.96 -12.20
C LYS A 43 4.15 10.59 -12.54
N ALA A 44 5.41 10.39 -12.16
CA ALA A 44 6.16 9.16 -12.46
C ALA A 44 5.82 8.04 -11.47
N GLY A 45 5.81 6.79 -11.97
CA GLY A 45 5.66 5.59 -11.14
C GLY A 45 4.41 5.60 -10.27
N ILE A 46 4.58 5.47 -8.96
CA ILE A 46 3.48 5.47 -7.98
C ILE A 46 2.71 6.80 -7.96
N TRP A 47 3.30 7.89 -8.47
CA TRP A 47 2.70 9.21 -8.55
C TRP A 47 1.82 9.44 -9.78
N ALA A 48 1.67 8.45 -10.66
CA ALA A 48 0.79 8.55 -11.83
C ALA A 48 -0.69 8.70 -11.47
N GLY A 49 -1.08 8.26 -10.27
CA GLY A 49 -2.42 8.38 -9.71
C GLY A 49 -2.41 8.97 -8.29
N THR A 50 -3.49 8.74 -7.56
CA THR A 50 -3.54 9.02 -6.12
C THR A 50 -2.74 7.98 -5.37
N PHE A 51 -1.90 8.41 -4.43
CA PHE A 51 -1.08 7.53 -3.62
C PHE A 51 -1.11 7.97 -2.16
N ASP A 52 -1.57 7.08 -1.29
CA ASP A 52 -1.50 7.26 0.15
C ASP A 52 -0.15 6.75 0.66
N GLN A 53 0.60 7.60 1.35
CA GLN A 53 1.86 7.18 1.94
C GLN A 53 1.61 6.01 2.92
N PRO A 54 2.46 4.95 2.90
CA PRO A 54 2.20 3.75 3.69
C PRO A 54 2.07 4.00 5.20
N GLN A 55 2.75 5.03 5.74
CA GLN A 55 2.60 5.40 7.15
C GLN A 55 1.21 5.96 7.43
N ASN A 56 0.74 6.91 6.62
CA ASN A 56 -0.60 7.48 6.74
C ASN A 56 -1.68 6.40 6.61
N TRP A 57 -1.54 5.48 5.64
CA TRP A 57 -2.48 4.37 5.48
C TRP A 57 -2.56 3.48 6.71
N ARG A 58 -1.40 3.06 7.26
CA ARG A 58 -1.38 2.26 8.49
C ARG A 58 -2.03 3.02 9.63
N ASP A 59 -1.64 4.28 9.83
CA ASP A 59 -2.15 5.14 10.90
C ASP A 59 -3.67 5.32 10.84
N SER A 60 -4.26 5.36 9.65
CA SER A 60 -5.72 5.42 9.46
C SER A 60 -6.44 4.07 9.51
N HIS A 61 -5.75 2.92 9.33
CA HIS A 61 -6.36 1.59 9.22
C HIS A 61 -5.95 0.58 10.30
N HIS A 62 -5.22 0.98 11.35
CA HIS A 62 -4.83 0.08 12.47
C HIS A 62 -6.02 -0.60 13.18
N GLY A 63 -7.26 -0.17 12.95
CA GLY A 63 -8.48 -0.75 13.55
C GLY A 63 -9.36 -1.63 12.65
N GLU A 64 -9.12 -1.67 11.34
CA GLU A 64 -10.04 -2.35 10.40
C GLU A 64 -9.38 -3.50 9.66
N VAL A 65 -9.50 -4.71 10.21
CA VAL A 65 -9.49 -5.94 9.40
C VAL A 65 -10.91 -6.16 8.89
N VAL A 66 -11.39 -5.31 7.97
CA VAL A 66 -12.71 -5.53 7.36
C VAL A 66 -12.53 -6.41 6.12
N GLU A 67 -12.22 -7.68 6.37
CA GLU A 67 -12.76 -8.73 5.49
C GLU A 67 -14.23 -8.86 5.86
N LYS A 68 -15.10 -8.15 5.13
CA LYS A 68 -16.55 -8.30 5.25
C LYS A 68 -16.95 -9.64 4.63
N LYS A 69 -16.69 -10.73 5.36
CA LYS A 69 -17.12 -12.08 5.02
C LYS A 69 -18.65 -12.10 5.03
N HIS A 70 -19.23 -12.30 3.84
CA HIS A 70 -20.63 -12.59 3.49
C HIS A 70 -21.72 -11.92 4.34
N GLY A 71 -22.46 -11.01 3.71
CA GLY A 71 -23.63 -10.36 4.30
C GLY A 71 -24.55 -11.38 4.97
N THR A 72 -24.93 -11.08 6.21
CA THR A 72 -25.86 -11.83 7.07
C THR A 72 -27.17 -12.21 6.37
N LEU A 73 -27.57 -11.47 5.32
CA LEU A 73 -28.74 -11.76 4.49
C LEU A 73 -28.62 -13.07 3.68
N ALA A 74 -27.42 -13.45 3.23
CA ALA A 74 -27.21 -14.71 2.52
C ALA A 74 -27.46 -15.92 3.43
N SER A 75 -27.02 -15.84 4.69
CA SER A 75 -27.24 -16.90 5.69
C SER A 75 -28.71 -17.12 6.02
N ILE A 76 -29.55 -16.07 6.03
CA ILE A 76 -30.99 -16.20 6.26
C ILE A 76 -31.67 -16.82 5.03
N GLY A 77 -31.26 -16.43 3.82
CA GLY A 77 -31.78 -17.00 2.57
C GLY A 77 -31.51 -18.51 2.45
N ASP A 78 -30.31 -18.95 2.82
CA ASP A 78 -29.94 -20.37 2.81
C ASP A 78 -30.74 -21.18 3.84
N ALA A 79 -30.95 -20.64 5.05
CA ALA A 79 -31.75 -21.30 6.09
C ALA A 79 -33.23 -21.46 5.68
N VAL A 80 -33.81 -20.42 5.06
CA VAL A 80 -35.18 -20.49 4.53
C VAL A 80 -35.27 -21.54 3.42
N ARG A 81 -34.28 -21.60 2.52
CA ARG A 81 -34.26 -22.57 1.42
C ARG A 81 -34.15 -24.02 1.90
N GLU A 82 -33.42 -24.30 2.98
CA GLU A 82 -33.36 -25.65 3.56
C GLU A 82 -34.67 -26.07 4.22
N ILE A 83 -35.33 -25.16 4.94
CA ILE A 83 -36.62 -25.43 5.59
C ILE A 83 -37.70 -25.81 4.56
N PHE A 84 -37.74 -25.14 3.41
CA PHE A 84 -38.68 -25.45 2.33
C PHE A 84 -38.30 -26.66 1.47
N ARG A 85 -37.11 -27.26 1.66
CA ARG A 85 -36.69 -28.45 0.90
C ARG A 85 -37.11 -29.77 1.56
N PHE A 86 -37.58 -29.71 2.81
CA PHE A 86 -38.04 -30.86 3.60
C PHE A 86 -39.58 -30.90 3.77
N TRP A 87 -40.31 -29.98 3.14
CA TRP A 87 -41.76 -30.04 2.94
C TRP A 87 -42.08 -30.38 1.48
#